data_AF-A0A2W6F576-F1
#
_entry.id   AF-A0A2W6F576-F1
#
_cell.length_a   1.000
_cell.length_b   1.000
_cell.length_c   1.000
_cell.angle_alpha   90.00
_cell.angle_beta   90.00
_cell.angle_gamma   90.00
#
_symmetry.space_group_name_H-M   'P 1'
#
loop_
_entity.id
_entity.type
_entity.pdbx_description
1 polymer ?
#
loop_
_entity_poly.entity_id
_entity_poly.type
_entity_poly.pdbx_seq_one_letter_code
_entity_poly.pdbx_strand_id
1 'polypeptide(L)' 'DRYCIDVVTQLSAIQAALDKVALGLLDDHARHCMQGKGSGPGDPAEQVEELMGAVGRLLHR' A
#
# COMPACT_ATOMS: atom_id res chain seq x y z
N ASP A 1 32.88 9.36 7.95
CA ASP A 1 32.37 8.49 6.88
C ASP A 1 31.49 7.41 7.47
N ARG A 2 30.35 7.05 6.84
CA ARG A 2 29.53 5.91 7.28
C ARG A 2 29.99 4.63 6.57
N TYR A 3 29.93 3.50 7.26
CA TYR A 3 30.21 2.21 6.65
C TYR A 3 29.11 1.83 5.65
N CYS A 4 29.49 1.31 4.48
CA CYS A 4 28.54 1.05 3.39
C CYS A 4 27.39 0.12 3.80
N ILE A 5 27.64 -0.86 4.67
CA ILE A 5 26.61 -1.79 5.17
C ILE A 5 25.57 -1.09 6.06
N ASP A 6 25.97 -0.06 6.81
CA ASP A 6 25.05 0.72 7.63
C ASP A 6 24.06 1.50 6.75
N VAL A 7 24.56 2.03 5.62
CA VAL A 7 23.73 2.72 4.64
C VAL A 7 22.73 1.77 4.00
N VAL A 8 23.17 0.57 3.58
CA VAL A 8 22.27 -0.46 3.02
C VAL A 8 21.21 -0.87 4.05
N THR A 9 21.59 -1.04 5.32
CA THR A 9 20.65 -1.36 6.41
C THR A 9 19.60 -0.27 6.59
N GLN A 10 20.00 1.01 6.51
CA GLN A 10 19.07 2.14 6.59
C GLN A 10 18.13 2.20 5.39
N LEU A 11 18.60 1.87 4.18
CA LEU A 11 17.74 1.79 3.00
C LEU A 11 16.67 0.70 3.17
N SER A 12 17.04 -0.49 3.68
CA SER A 12 16.07 -1.54 3.98
C SER A 12 15.06 -1.12 5.04
N ALA A 13 15.49 -0.38 6.07
CA ALA A 13 14.58 0.14 7.10
C ALA A 13 13.58 1.16 6.53
N ILE A 14 14.03 2.04 5.61
CA ILE A 14 13.16 2.99 4.92
C ILE A 14 12.16 2.24 4.03
N GLN A 15 12.60 1.21 3.31
CA GLN A 15 11.69 0.39 2.49
C GLN A 15 10.59 -0.25 3.35
N ALA A 16 10.95 -0.87 4.48
CA ALA A 16 9.99 -1.45 5.41
C ALA A 16 9.01 -0.40 5.98
N ALA A 17 9.48 0.83 6.24
CA ALA A 17 8.63 1.92 6.68
C ALA A 17 7.63 2.35 5.59
N LEU A 18 8.08 2.45 4.33
CA LEU A 18 7.23 2.75 3.19
C LEU A 18 6.17 1.66 2.97
N ASP A 19 6.53 0.39 3.09
CA ASP A 19 5.61 -0.74 2.96
C ASP A 19 4.53 -0.67 4.04
N LYS A 20 4.91 -0.34 5.28
CA LYS A 20 3.96 -0.16 6.39
C LYS A 20 2.99 0.99 6.14
N VAL A 21 3.47 2.13 5.63
CA VAL A 21 2.60 3.27 5.28
C VAL A 21 1.66 2.89 4.15
N ALA A 22 2.16 2.22 3.11
CA ALA A 22 1.34 1.80 1.97
C ALA A 22 0.22 0.84 2.39
N LEU A 23 0.51 -0.14 3.26
CA LEU A 23 -0.50 -1.04 3.82
C LEU A 23 -1.55 -0.28 4.65
N GLY A 24 -1.13 0.69 5.46
CA GLY A 24 -2.06 1.52 6.24
C GLY A 24 -3.01 2.34 5.37
N LEU A 25 -2.48 2.97 4.30
CA LEU A 25 -3.31 3.71 3.34
C LEU A 25 -4.28 2.80 2.59
N LEU A 26 -3.85 1.59 2.25
CA LEU A 26 -4.68 0.62 1.56
C LEU A 26 -5.83 0.11 2.44
N ASP A 27 -5.58 -0.16 3.73
CA ASP A 27 -6.63 -0.55 4.69
C ASP A 27 -7.67 0.57 4.86
N ASP A 28 -7.23 1.83 5.02
CA ASP A 28 -8.15 2.97 5.14
C ASP A 28 -8.98 3.16 3.87
N HIS A 29 -8.34 3.07 2.69
CA HIS A 29 -9.03 3.11 1.41
C HIS A 29 -10.07 1.99 1.27
N ALA A 30 -9.71 0.74 1.59
CA ALA A 30 -10.63 -0.39 1.54
C ALA A 30 -11.83 -0.18 2.46
N ARG A 31 -11.62 0.26 3.70
CA ARG A 31 -12.72 0.57 4.64
C ARG A 31 -13.62 1.66 4.11
N HIS A 32 -13.05 2.71 3.52
CA HIS A 32 -13.80 3.86 3.04
C HIS A 32 -14.63 3.52 1.79
N CYS A 33 -14.01 2.89 0.79
CA CYS A 33 -14.66 2.55 -0.48
C CYS A 33 -15.70 1.43 -0.32
N MET A 34 -15.37 0.35 0.41
CA MET A 34 -16.30 -0.79 0.60
C MET A 34 -17.52 -0.43 1.46
N GLN A 35 -17.47 0.68 2.21
CA GLN A 35 -18.62 1.21 2.95
C GLN A 35 -19.49 2.15 2.08
N GLY A 36 -19.17 2.32 0.79
CA GLY A 36 -19.87 3.22 -0.11
C GLY A 36 -19.70 4.71 0.24
N LYS A 37 -18.66 5.06 1.00
CA LYS A 37 -18.41 6.44 1.46
C LYS A 37 -17.48 7.22 0.52
N GLY A 38 -16.84 6.55 -0.43
CA GLY A 38 -15.86 7.13 -1.36
C GLY A 38 -16.41 7.38 -2.76
N SER A 39 -15.58 8.01 -3.59
CA SER A 39 -15.87 8.28 -5.01
C SER A 39 -15.55 7.09 -5.94
N GLY A 40 -15.31 5.91 -5.37
CA GLY A 40 -14.99 4.70 -6.12
C GLY A 40 -16.21 4.07 -6.80
N PRO A 41 -16.03 2.91 -7.44
CA PRO A 41 -17.12 2.18 -8.09
C PRO A 41 -18.28 1.92 -7.13
N GLY A 42 -19.52 2.00 -7.61
CA GLY A 42 -20.70 1.63 -6.82
C GLY A 42 -20.94 0.12 -6.77
N ASP A 43 -20.39 -0.62 -7.74
CA ASP A 43 -20.51 -2.06 -7.83
C ASP A 43 -19.44 -2.77 -6.97
N PRO A 44 -19.81 -3.70 -6.08
CA PRO A 44 -18.86 -4.43 -5.25
C PRO A 44 -17.81 -5.23 -6.03
N ALA A 45 -18.12 -5.74 -7.23
CA ALA A 45 -17.14 -6.50 -7.99
C ALA A 45 -16.05 -5.59 -8.55
N GLU A 46 -16.41 -4.42 -9.08
CA GLU A 46 -15.46 -3.39 -9.53
C GLU A 46 -14.59 -2.87 -8.37
N GLN A 47 -15.16 -2.67 -7.18
CA GLN A 47 -14.39 -2.28 -5.98
C GLN A 47 -13.33 -3.32 -5.59
N VAL A 48 -13.68 -4.61 -5.66
CA VAL A 48 -12.76 -5.70 -5.36
C VAL A 48 -11.65 -5.79 -6.41
N GLU A 49 -11.99 -5.61 -7.69
CA GLU A 49 -10.99 -5.59 -8.78
C GLU A 49 -9.98 -4.45 -8.59
N GLU A 50 -10.45 -3.24 -8.27
CA GLU A 50 -9.59 -2.09 -7.99
C GLU A 50 -8.65 -2.38 -6.81
N LEU A 51 -9.19 -2.90 -5.70
CA LEU A 51 -8.42 -3.21 -4.51
C LEU A 51 -7.35 -4.27 -4.79
N MET A 52 -7.71 -5.35 -5.50
CA MET A 52 -6.77 -6.41 -5.88
C MET A 52 -5.69 -5.89 -6.83
N GLY A 53 -6.04 -4.99 -7.75
CA GLY A 53 -5.07 -4.30 -8.60
C GLY A 53 -4.09 -3.44 -7.81
N ALA A 54 -4.57 -2.73 -6.77
CA ALA A 54 -3.71 -1.94 -5.88
C ALA A 54 -2.76 -2.80 -5.03
N VAL A 55 -3.26 -3.91 -4.47
CA VAL A 55 -2.45 -4.93 -3.77
C VAL A 55 -1.38 -5.48 -4.70
N GLY A 56 -1.76 -5.84 -5.94
CA GLY A 56 -0.84 -6.36 -6.94
C GLY A 56 0.32 -5.41 -7.23
N ARG A 57 0.06 -4.10 -7.38
CA ARG A 57 1.10 -3.08 -7.57
C ARG A 57 2.00 -2.90 -6.34
N LEU A 58 1.48 -3.12 -5.13
CA LEU A 58 2.26 -3.02 -3.91
C LEU A 58 3.25 -4.20 -3.76
N LEU A 59 2.84 -5.40 -4.15
CA LEU A 59 3.64 -6.62 -4.03
C LEU A 59 4.68 -6.80 -5.15
N HIS A 60 4.47 -6.19 -6.32
CA HIS A 60 5.40 -6.27 -7.46
C HIS A 60 6.46 -5.14 -7.47
N ARG A 61 6.75 -4.53 -6.32
CA ARG A 61 7.83 -3.56 -6.18
C ARG A 61 9.19 -4.22 -6.08
#